data_AF-A0A0L1IXW4-F1
#
_entry.id   AF-A0A0L1IXW4-F1
#
_cell.length_a   1.000
_cell.length_b   1.000
_cell.length_c   1.000
_cell.angle_alpha   90.00
_cell.angle_beta   90.00
_cell.angle_gamma   90.00
#
_symmetry.space_group_name_H-M   'P 1'
#
loop_
_entity.id
_entity.type
_entity.pdbx_description
1 polymer ?
#
loop_
_entity_poly.entity_id
_entity_poly.type
_entity_poly.pdbx_seq_one_letter_code
_entity_poly.pdbx_strand_id
1 'polypeptide(L)'
;MNEIAAAPTMSAQEDLDQRSGETHSEPAQVDGAPHDSDDEPMVYEIPHDYAVSARQERDHLLAAGVSPDSVILQSEIGNQIPQVEGESPADFAKRYAETMNDMIAHGVCILNDQCIADAVPSGFETIDGKFFDLGPGSGATKGEFREFSRWFDETLEAGQMHEVPEKWLKFEKPAERRFDL
;
A
#
# COMPACT_ATOMS: atom_id res chain seq x y z
N MET A 1 -80.07 -31.66 6.65
CA MET A 1 -80.73 -30.34 6.80
C MET A 1 -79.87 -29.31 6.10
N ASN A 2 -80.41 -28.79 5.01
CA ASN A 2 -80.22 -27.53 4.29
C ASN A 2 -78.84 -26.86 4.19
N GLU A 3 -78.31 -26.99 2.97
CA GLU A 3 -77.75 -26.01 2.04
C GLU A 3 -78.13 -24.51 2.20
N ILE A 4 -77.35 -23.67 1.50
CA ILE A 4 -77.56 -22.31 0.93
C ILE A 4 -76.55 -21.32 1.53
N ALA A 5 -75.43 -20.94 0.90
CA ALA A 5 -75.19 -20.24 -0.39
C ALA A 5 -74.45 -18.93 -0.02
N ALA A 6 -73.63 -18.26 -0.82
CA ALA A 6 -72.96 -18.52 -2.09
C ALA A 6 -71.81 -17.47 -2.17
N ALA A 7 -70.74 -17.83 -2.87
CA ALA A 7 -69.65 -16.95 -3.29
C ALA A 7 -70.11 -15.93 -4.35
N PRO A 8 -69.24 -15.00 -4.81
CA PRO A 8 -68.52 -15.26 -6.07
C PRO A 8 -67.04 -14.81 -6.07
N THR A 9 -66.09 -15.58 -6.62
CA THR A 9 -65.60 -15.65 -8.04
C THR A 9 -64.62 -14.49 -8.36
N MET A 10 -63.38 -14.66 -8.86
CA MET A 10 -62.85 -15.42 -10.03
C MET A 10 -61.35 -15.77 -9.76
N SER A 11 -60.72 -16.91 -10.09
CA SER A 11 -60.72 -17.89 -11.19
C SER A 11 -59.90 -17.54 -12.45
N ALA A 12 -59.19 -18.56 -12.97
CA ALA A 12 -58.35 -18.72 -14.17
C ALA A 12 -56.84 -18.66 -13.87
N GLN A 13 -56.02 -19.73 -13.90
CA GLN A 13 -55.90 -20.92 -14.75
C GLN A 13 -55.68 -20.61 -16.25
N GLU A 14 -54.61 -21.26 -16.77
CA GLU A 14 -54.19 -21.45 -18.17
C GLU A 14 -53.50 -20.25 -18.86
N ASP A 15 -52.19 -20.34 -19.13
CA ASP A 15 -51.53 -21.11 -20.20
C ASP A 15 -51.67 -20.40 -21.55
N LEU A 16 -50.54 -19.87 -22.07
CA LEU A 16 -50.17 -19.80 -23.49
C LEU A 16 -48.97 -18.87 -23.73
N ASP A 17 -47.85 -19.54 -24.02
CA ASP A 17 -47.02 -19.37 -25.21
C ASP A 17 -46.21 -18.07 -25.48
N GLN A 18 -44.90 -18.30 -25.52
CA GLN A 18 -43.96 -17.87 -26.55
C GLN A 18 -43.76 -16.37 -26.79
N ARG A 19 -42.63 -15.88 -26.26
CA ARG A 19 -41.68 -15.14 -27.09
C ARG A 19 -40.25 -15.43 -26.69
N SER A 20 -39.57 -16.13 -27.60
CA SER A 20 -38.13 -16.27 -27.66
C SER A 20 -37.44 -14.92 -27.48
N GLY A 21 -36.40 -14.95 -26.67
CA GLY A 21 -35.41 -13.90 -26.54
C GLY A 21 -34.30 -14.49 -25.70
N GLU A 22 -33.35 -15.15 -26.37
CA GLU A 22 -32.01 -15.42 -25.86
C GLU A 22 -31.50 -14.12 -25.23
N THR A 23 -31.69 -13.98 -23.93
CA THR A 23 -30.83 -13.13 -23.14
C THR A 23 -29.75 -14.07 -22.65
N HIS A 24 -28.76 -14.25 -23.54
CA HIS A 24 -27.39 -14.48 -23.12
C HIS A 24 -27.20 -13.58 -21.91
N SER A 25 -27.25 -14.19 -20.72
CA SER A 25 -26.83 -13.52 -19.51
C SER A 25 -25.34 -13.33 -19.73
N GLU A 26 -24.98 -12.17 -20.26
CA GLU A 26 -23.62 -11.68 -20.23
C GLU A 26 -23.15 -11.91 -18.80
N PRO A 27 -22.15 -12.77 -18.57
CA PRO A 27 -21.52 -12.78 -17.27
C PRO A 27 -21.01 -11.35 -17.09
N ALA A 28 -21.48 -10.67 -16.05
CA ALA A 28 -20.82 -9.47 -15.59
C ALA A 28 -19.35 -9.85 -15.42
N GLN A 29 -18.52 -9.39 -16.36
CA GLN A 29 -17.09 -9.49 -16.25
C GLN A 29 -16.74 -8.70 -15.00
N VAL A 30 -16.62 -9.40 -13.89
CA VAL A 30 -15.64 -9.04 -12.88
C VAL A 30 -14.31 -9.29 -13.57
N ASP A 31 -13.87 -8.34 -14.39
CA ASP A 31 -12.53 -8.29 -14.97
C ASP A 31 -11.58 -7.96 -13.82
N GLY A 32 -11.41 -8.93 -12.93
CA GLY A 32 -10.38 -8.97 -11.88
C GLY A 32 -9.17 -9.73 -12.39
N ALA A 33 -8.74 -9.47 -13.62
CA ALA A 33 -7.41 -9.86 -14.05
C ALA A 33 -6.42 -8.95 -13.30
N PRO A 34 -5.34 -9.50 -12.70
CA PRO A 34 -4.29 -8.66 -12.14
C PRO A 34 -3.82 -7.70 -13.24
N HIS A 35 -3.95 -6.40 -12.99
CA HIS A 35 -3.32 -5.35 -13.76
C HIS A 35 -1.81 -5.60 -13.69
N ASP A 36 -1.27 -6.35 -14.63
CA ASP A 36 0.11 -6.84 -14.60
C ASP A 36 0.80 -6.72 -15.97
N SER A 37 0.25 -5.89 -16.85
CA SER A 37 0.86 -5.58 -18.13
C SER A 37 2.13 -4.74 -17.94
N ASP A 38 3.18 -5.07 -18.70
CA ASP A 38 4.47 -4.37 -18.65
C ASP A 38 4.36 -2.88 -19.09
N ASP A 39 3.33 -2.54 -19.86
CA ASP A 39 3.08 -1.18 -20.35
C ASP A 39 2.32 -0.30 -19.34
N GLU A 40 1.78 -0.90 -18.28
CA GLU A 40 1.08 -0.13 -17.26
C GLU A 40 2.06 0.70 -16.43
N PRO A 41 1.67 1.92 -16.00
CA PRO A 41 2.52 2.71 -15.13
C PRO A 41 2.79 1.97 -13.82
N MET A 42 3.94 2.24 -13.21
CA MET A 42 4.16 1.91 -11.82
C MET A 42 3.12 2.64 -10.96
N VAL A 43 2.21 1.85 -10.38
CA VAL A 43 1.24 2.28 -9.38
C VAL A 43 1.55 1.48 -8.14
N TYR A 44 1.48 2.10 -6.96
CA TYR A 44 1.56 1.33 -5.72
C TYR A 44 0.44 0.28 -5.77
N GLU A 45 0.78 -0.99 -5.53
CA GLU A 45 -0.24 -2.03 -5.43
C GLU A 45 -1.23 -1.61 -4.32
N ILE A 46 -2.52 -1.75 -4.64
CA ILE A 46 -3.72 -1.18 -4.00
C ILE A 46 -3.45 -0.47 -2.66
N PRO A 47 -3.74 0.85 -2.56
CA PRO A 47 -3.43 1.66 -1.39
C PRO A 47 -4.29 1.21 -0.21
N HIS A 48 -3.76 0.32 0.62
CA HIS A 48 -4.22 0.28 1.99
C HIS A 48 -3.73 1.58 2.62
N ASP A 49 -4.67 2.48 2.91
CA ASP A 49 -4.40 3.71 3.62
C ASP A 49 -4.06 3.35 5.07
N TYR A 50 -2.82 2.90 5.29
CA TYR A 50 -2.32 2.52 6.60
C TYR A 50 -2.41 3.70 7.57
N ALA A 51 -2.39 4.95 7.07
CA ALA A 51 -2.64 6.13 7.88
C ALA A 51 -4.05 6.14 8.47
N VAL A 52 -5.08 5.88 7.67
CA VAL A 52 -6.46 5.75 8.15
C VAL A 52 -6.62 4.51 9.03
N SER A 53 -6.11 3.35 8.59
CA SER A 53 -6.22 2.11 9.34
C SER A 53 -5.52 2.16 10.70
N ALA A 54 -4.32 2.74 10.78
CA ALA A 54 -3.60 2.95 12.04
C ALA A 54 -4.37 3.84 13.01
N ARG A 55 -4.98 4.93 12.51
CA ARG A 55 -5.80 5.81 13.35
C ARG A 55 -7.07 5.11 13.85
N GLN A 56 -7.75 4.37 12.98
CA GLN A 56 -8.93 3.57 13.35
C GLN A 56 -8.58 2.48 14.36
N GLU A 57 -7.45 1.80 14.18
CA GLU A 57 -6.97 0.78 15.11
C GLU A 57 -6.62 1.38 16.47
N ARG A 58 -5.96 2.54 16.50
CA ARG A 58 -5.74 3.27 17.76
C ARG A 58 -7.06 3.56 18.46
N ASP A 59 -8.03 4.13 17.75
CA ASP A 59 -9.34 4.46 18.33
C ASP A 59 -10.04 3.21 18.86
N HIS A 60 -9.91 2.07 18.17
CA HIS A 60 -10.41 0.77 18.62
C HIS A 60 -9.73 0.29 19.91
N LEU A 61 -8.40 0.34 19.98
CA LEU A 61 -7.62 -0.05 21.16
C LEU A 61 -7.94 0.83 22.37
N LEU A 62 -8.06 2.14 22.17
CA LEU A 62 -8.46 3.09 23.21
C LEU A 62 -9.88 2.80 23.71
N ALA A 63 -10.82 2.53 22.80
CA ALA A 63 -12.18 2.14 23.16
C ALA A 63 -12.23 0.79 23.91
N ALA A 64 -11.28 -0.11 23.65
CA ALA A 64 -11.11 -1.38 24.38
C ALA A 64 -10.44 -1.22 25.76
N GLY A 65 -10.05 0.00 26.14
CA GLY A 65 -9.46 0.31 27.44
C GLY A 65 -7.94 0.16 27.50
N VAL A 66 -7.26 0.09 26.35
CA VAL A 66 -5.79 0.16 26.28
C VAL A 66 -5.35 1.56 26.72
N SER A 67 -4.26 1.63 27.48
CA SER A 67 -3.68 2.90 27.92
C SER A 67 -3.25 3.75 26.72
N PRO A 68 -3.55 5.06 26.69
CA PRO A 68 -3.04 5.96 25.65
C PRO A 68 -1.51 5.96 25.55
N ASP A 69 -0.80 5.76 26.67
CA ASP A 69 0.67 5.73 26.69
C ASP A 69 1.25 4.43 26.10
N SER A 70 0.40 3.43 25.82
CA SER A 70 0.80 2.12 25.28
C SER A 70 0.48 1.97 23.79
N VAL A 71 -0.12 2.98 23.15
CA VAL A 71 -0.40 2.98 21.70
C VAL A 71 -0.05 4.35 21.14
N ILE A 72 1.00 4.41 20.32
CA ILE A 72 1.45 5.65 19.69
C ILE A 72 1.37 5.55 18.16
N LEU A 73 1.09 6.67 17.51
CA LEU A 73 1.24 6.76 16.06
C LEU A 73 2.70 7.04 15.71
N GLN A 74 3.16 6.52 14.58
CA GLN A 74 4.53 6.74 14.11
C GLN A 74 4.84 8.23 13.89
N SER A 75 3.85 9.00 13.42
CA SER A 75 3.95 10.46 13.32
C SER A 75 4.16 11.17 14.67
N GLU A 76 3.85 10.53 15.80
CA GLU A 76 3.98 11.08 17.15
C GLU A 76 5.34 10.77 17.80
N ILE A 77 6.19 9.95 17.18
CA ILE A 77 7.53 9.60 17.72
C ILE A 77 8.38 10.85 17.95
N GLY A 78 8.28 11.86 17.07
CA GLY A 78 9.00 13.12 17.23
C GLY A 78 8.65 13.87 18.53
N ASN A 79 7.45 13.66 19.08
CA ASN A 79 7.05 14.22 20.37
C ASN A 79 7.73 13.49 21.55
N GLN A 80 8.00 12.20 21.39
CA GLN A 80 8.67 11.37 22.39
C GLN A 80 10.20 11.52 22.34
N ILE A 81 10.73 11.78 21.14
CA ILE A 81 12.17 11.88 20.86
C ILE A 81 12.43 13.21 20.13
N PRO A 82 12.28 14.36 20.80
CA PRO A 82 12.51 15.65 20.17
C PRO A 82 13.99 15.78 19.79
N GLN A 83 14.25 16.39 18.63
CA GLN A 83 15.61 16.71 18.20
C GLN A 83 16.16 17.85 19.07
N VAL A 84 17.40 17.71 19.55
CA VAL A 84 18.04 18.72 20.41
C VAL A 84 18.95 19.60 19.56
N GLU A 85 18.83 20.92 19.73
CA GLU A 85 19.67 21.87 18.99
C GLU A 85 21.16 21.63 19.29
N GLY A 86 21.96 21.48 18.23
CA GLY A 86 23.40 21.21 18.34
C GLY A 86 23.77 19.75 18.63
N GLU A 87 22.80 18.84 18.72
CA GLU A 87 23.05 17.40 18.81
C GLU A 87 23.62 16.86 17.50
N SER A 88 24.61 15.97 17.59
CA SER A 88 25.16 15.34 16.39
C SER A 88 24.16 14.32 15.82
N PRO A 89 24.15 14.08 14.50
CA PRO A 89 23.30 13.04 13.91
C PRO A 89 23.51 11.64 14.51
N ALA A 90 24.74 11.33 14.93
CA ALA A 90 25.08 10.05 15.54
C ALA A 90 24.50 9.92 16.97
N ASP A 91 24.55 11.00 17.75
CA ASP A 91 23.98 11.02 19.10
C ASP A 91 22.44 10.96 19.03
N PHE A 92 21.83 11.69 18.09
CA PHE A 92 20.40 11.62 17.83
C PHE A 92 19.97 10.20 17.44
N ALA A 93 20.67 9.57 16.48
CA ALA A 93 20.37 8.21 16.04
C ALA A 93 20.48 7.19 17.17
N LYS A 94 21.50 7.33 18.03
CA LYS A 94 21.67 6.49 19.22
C LYS A 94 20.50 6.65 20.19
N ARG A 95 20.15 7.89 20.55
CA ARG A 95 19.03 8.18 21.46
C ARG A 95 17.70 7.70 20.88
N TYR A 96 17.49 7.89 19.59
CA TYR A 96 16.33 7.39 18.87
C TYR A 96 16.20 5.87 19.02
N ALA A 97 17.27 5.13 18.72
CA ALA A 97 17.28 3.68 18.82
C ALA A 97 17.08 3.18 20.26
N GLU A 98 17.72 3.82 21.24
CA GLU A 98 17.57 3.48 22.65
C GLU A 98 16.12 3.67 23.14
N THR A 99 15.50 4.81 22.83
CA THR A 99 14.11 5.07 23.22
C THR A 99 13.13 4.13 22.51
N MET A 100 13.30 3.89 21.21
CA MET A 100 12.44 2.95 20.46
C MET A 100 12.52 1.53 21.05
N ASN A 101 13.72 1.05 21.37
CA ASN A 101 13.90 -0.26 22.01
C ASN A 101 13.24 -0.32 23.38
N ASP A 102 13.34 0.75 24.18
CA ASP A 102 12.70 0.84 25.49
C ASP A 102 11.17 0.80 25.37
N MET A 103 10.59 1.53 24.43
CA MET A 103 9.15 1.51 24.14
C MET A 103 8.67 0.10 23.76
N ILE A 104 9.41 -0.58 22.88
CA ILE A 104 9.10 -1.97 22.48
C ILE A 104 9.20 -2.91 23.68
N ALA A 105 10.24 -2.77 24.52
CA ALA A 105 10.43 -3.60 25.71
C ALA A 105 9.30 -3.43 26.73
N HIS A 106 8.70 -2.24 26.81
CA HIS A 106 7.54 -1.94 27.65
C HIS A 106 6.20 -2.28 26.98
N GLY A 107 6.20 -2.87 25.79
CA GLY A 107 5.00 -3.31 25.09
C GLY A 107 4.19 -2.18 24.45
N VAL A 108 4.83 -1.04 24.14
CA VAL A 108 4.18 0.04 23.40
C VAL A 108 3.93 -0.42 21.96
N CYS A 109 2.67 -0.32 21.52
CA CYS A 109 2.26 -0.57 20.16
C CYS A 109 2.50 0.70 19.32
N ILE A 110 3.36 0.61 18.31
CA ILE A 110 3.66 1.72 17.39
C ILE A 110 2.92 1.45 16.08
N LEU A 111 1.91 2.25 15.80
CA LEU A 111 1.07 2.11 14.60
C LEU A 111 1.60 3.03 13.49
N ASN A 112 1.92 2.45 12.33
CA ASN A 112 2.45 3.20 11.19
C ASN A 112 1.33 3.98 10.49
N ASP A 113 1.13 5.23 10.91
CA ASP A 113 0.15 6.14 10.30
C ASP A 113 0.75 7.03 9.20
N GLN A 114 1.98 6.73 8.78
CA GLN A 114 2.71 7.50 7.77
C GLN A 114 2.75 6.79 6.42
N CYS A 115 2.43 5.49 6.38
CA CYS A 115 2.30 4.74 5.15
C CYS A 115 0.90 4.93 4.55
N ILE A 116 0.80 5.15 3.25
CA ILE A 116 -0.50 5.31 2.55
C ILE A 116 -0.69 4.25 1.45
N ALA A 117 0.25 3.31 1.35
CA ALA A 117 0.21 2.20 0.41
C ALA A 117 1.13 1.07 0.90
N ASP A 118 1.00 -0.12 0.30
CA ASP A 118 2.05 -1.13 0.39
C ASP A 118 3.30 -0.57 -0.27
N ALA A 119 4.24 -0.08 0.54
CA ALA A 119 5.49 0.45 0.05
C ALA A 119 6.30 -0.70 -0.56
N VAL A 120 6.27 -0.83 -1.88
CA VAL A 120 7.31 -1.57 -2.60
C VAL A 120 8.52 -0.65 -2.63
N PRO A 121 9.67 -1.03 -2.03
CA PRO A 121 10.90 -0.28 -2.20
C PRO A 121 11.18 -0.21 -3.69
N SER A 122 11.13 1.01 -4.22
CA SER A 122 11.28 1.31 -5.64
C SER A 122 12.51 2.19 -5.90
N GLY A 123 13.31 2.40 -4.86
CA GLY A 123 14.61 3.03 -4.90
C GLY A 123 15.73 2.00 -4.96
N PHE A 124 16.69 2.19 -5.85
CA PHE A 124 17.86 1.33 -6.02
C PHE A 124 19.13 2.16 -5.88
N GLU A 125 20.00 1.79 -4.95
CA GLU A 125 21.27 2.48 -4.72
C GLU A 125 22.44 1.61 -5.18
N THR A 126 23.21 2.14 -6.11
CA THR A 126 24.45 1.52 -6.60
C THR A 126 25.60 1.70 -5.61
N ILE A 127 26.64 0.87 -5.72
CA ILE A 127 27.82 0.93 -4.83
C ILE A 127 28.55 2.27 -4.91
N ASP A 128 28.49 2.95 -6.06
CA ASP A 128 29.05 4.30 -6.25
C ASP A 128 28.12 5.42 -5.76
N GLY A 129 26.99 5.08 -5.12
CA GLY A 129 26.09 6.02 -4.46
C GLY A 129 25.09 6.72 -5.40
N LYS A 130 24.91 6.23 -6.64
CA LYS A 130 23.82 6.70 -7.50
C LYS A 130 22.52 6.05 -7.08
N PHE A 131 21.48 6.87 -6.97
CA PHE A 131 20.14 6.45 -6.59
C PHE A 131 19.19 6.50 -7.79
N PHE A 132 18.44 5.43 -8.00
CA PHE A 132 17.44 5.30 -9.07
C PHE A 132 16.05 5.15 -8.46
N ASP A 133 15.12 6.01 -8.86
CA ASP A 133 13.73 5.98 -8.42
C ASP A 133 12.86 5.41 -9.55
N LEU A 134 12.36 4.19 -9.35
CA LEU A 134 11.38 3.54 -10.21
C LEU A 134 10.01 3.46 -9.52
N GLY A 135 9.76 4.34 -8.55
CA GLY A 135 8.52 4.39 -7.82
C GLY A 135 7.38 5.01 -8.62
N PRO A 136 6.14 4.87 -8.15
CA PRO A 136 5.00 5.62 -8.66
C PRO A 136 5.28 7.13 -8.61
N GLY A 137 5.29 7.76 -9.79
CA GLY A 137 5.71 9.16 -9.98
C GLY A 137 7.04 9.35 -10.72
N SER A 138 7.85 8.29 -10.85
CA SER A 138 9.05 8.29 -11.70
C SER A 138 8.75 8.32 -13.20
N GLY A 139 7.53 7.93 -13.58
CA GLY A 139 7.14 7.69 -14.97
C GLY A 139 7.56 6.30 -15.51
N ALA A 140 8.12 5.43 -14.66
CA ALA A 140 8.43 4.05 -15.02
C ALA A 140 7.17 3.23 -15.30
N THR A 141 7.27 2.28 -16.23
CA THR A 141 6.27 1.21 -16.39
C THR A 141 6.62 0.00 -15.52
N LYS A 142 5.66 -0.91 -15.32
CA LYS A 142 5.89 -2.19 -14.62
C LYS A 142 6.96 -3.05 -15.29
N GLY A 143 6.99 -3.06 -16.62
CA GLY A 143 8.03 -3.73 -17.40
C GLY A 143 9.42 -3.15 -17.15
N GLU A 144 9.52 -1.82 -17.13
CA GLU A 144 10.79 -1.13 -16.84
C GLU A 144 11.27 -1.41 -15.41
N PHE A 145 10.36 -1.43 -14.43
CA PHE A 145 10.68 -1.82 -13.06
C PHE A 145 11.25 -3.25 -12.98
N ARG A 146 10.59 -4.21 -13.63
CA ARG A 146 11.04 -5.63 -13.65
C ARG A 146 12.38 -5.80 -14.35
N GLU A 147 12.55 -5.13 -15.49
CA GLU A 147 13.78 -5.20 -16.28
C GLU A 147 14.95 -4.53 -15.55
N PHE A 148 14.70 -3.37 -14.92
CA PHE A 148 15.69 -2.70 -14.08
C PHE A 148 16.06 -3.57 -12.89
N SER A 149 15.08 -4.11 -12.16
CA SER A 149 15.32 -4.94 -10.96
C SER A 149 16.20 -6.14 -11.29
N ARG A 150 15.89 -6.84 -12.40
CA ARG A 150 16.69 -7.96 -12.88
C ARG A 150 18.12 -7.55 -13.24
N TRP A 151 18.26 -6.47 -14.00
CA TRP A 151 19.59 -5.93 -14.34
C TRP A 151 20.38 -5.54 -13.08
N PHE A 152 19.73 -4.91 -12.11
CA PHE A 152 20.35 -4.47 -10.87
C PHE A 152 20.83 -5.67 -10.05
N ASP A 153 20.00 -6.71 -9.89
CA ASP A 153 20.35 -7.94 -9.18
C ASP A 153 21.51 -8.68 -9.86
N GLU A 154 21.44 -8.87 -11.19
CA GLU A 154 22.51 -9.52 -11.96
C GLU A 154 23.85 -8.78 -11.83
N THR A 155 23.81 -7.45 -11.84
CA THR A 155 25.01 -6.62 -11.74
C THR A 155 25.57 -6.60 -10.31
N LEU A 156 24.71 -6.66 -9.30
CA LEU A 156 25.08 -6.78 -7.89
C LEU A 156 25.76 -8.13 -7.63
N GLU A 157 25.19 -9.23 -8.13
CA GLU A 157 25.77 -10.58 -8.03
C GLU A 157 27.11 -10.70 -8.74
N ALA A 158 27.24 -10.07 -9.91
CA ALA A 158 28.49 -10.05 -10.67
C ALA A 158 29.58 -9.16 -10.06
N GLY A 159 29.24 -8.28 -9.10
CA GLY A 159 30.14 -7.27 -8.56
C GLY A 159 30.61 -6.25 -9.60
N GLN A 160 29.85 -6.07 -10.68
CA GLN A 160 30.21 -5.25 -11.85
C GLN A 160 29.37 -3.96 -11.96
N MET A 161 28.95 -3.39 -10.81
CA MET A 161 28.13 -2.17 -10.73
C MET A 161 28.93 -0.89 -11.05
N HIS A 162 29.64 -0.87 -12.18
CA HIS A 162 30.45 0.27 -12.61
C HIS A 162 29.81 1.04 -13.76
N GLU A 163 28.98 0.40 -14.59
CA GLU A 163 28.38 1.02 -15.77
C GLU A 163 26.87 0.80 -15.80
N VAL A 164 26.13 1.91 -15.69
CA VAL A 164 24.67 1.92 -15.75
C VAL A 164 24.25 2.12 -17.21
N PRO A 165 23.45 1.21 -17.80
CA PRO A 165 22.90 1.38 -19.15
C PRO A 165 22.18 2.73 -19.32
N GLU A 166 22.40 3.40 -20.45
CA GLU A 166 21.82 4.73 -20.73
C GLU A 166 20.30 4.79 -20.54
N LYS A 167 19.60 3.69 -20.86
CA LYS A 167 18.14 3.57 -20.69
C LYS A 167 17.65 3.75 -19.26
N TRP A 168 18.51 3.54 -18.27
CA TRP A 168 18.21 3.66 -16.84
C TRP A 168 18.52 5.04 -16.27
N LEU A 169 19.34 5.83 -16.94
CA LEU A 169 19.75 7.17 -16.48
C LEU A 169 18.56 8.13 -16.32
N LYS A 170 17.45 7.89 -17.03
CA LYS A 170 16.21 8.67 -16.86
C LYS A 170 15.54 8.50 -15.48
N PHE A 171 15.89 7.45 -14.74
CA PHE A 171 15.40 7.19 -13.39
C PHE A 171 16.41 7.61 -12.31
N GLU A 172 17.62 8.03 -12.70
CA GLU A 172 18.62 8.51 -11.77
C GLU A 172 18.14 9.81 -11.10
N LYS A 173 18.08 9.81 -9.77
CA LYS A 173 17.88 11.04 -9.03
C LYS A 173 19.22 11.77 -8.93
N PRO A 174 19.24 13.08 -9.16
CA PRO A 174 20.43 13.86 -8.83
C PRO A 174 20.74 13.62 -7.35
N ALA A 175 22.02 13.44 -7.02
CA ALA A 175 22.46 13.36 -5.63
C ALA A 175 21.98 14.61 -4.91
N GLU A 176 20.88 14.50 -4.16
CA GLU A 176 20.42 15.59 -3.33
C GLU A 176 21.51 15.84 -2.30
N ARG A 177 22.11 17.03 -2.35
CA ARG A 177 23.04 17.48 -1.32
C ARG A 177 22.26 17.56 -0.03
N ARG A 178 22.35 16.51 0.78
CA ARG A 178 21.83 16.40 2.14
C ARG A 178 20.32 16.63 2.20
N PHE A 179 19.64 15.65 2.78
CA PHE A 179 18.48 15.99 3.58
C PHE A 179 18.94 17.03 4.62
N ASP A 180 18.62 18.31 4.38
CA ASP A 180 18.47 19.26 5.46
C ASP A 180 17.26 18.78 6.26
N LEU A 181 17.52 17.87 7.20
CA LEU A 181 16.62 17.46 8.27
C LEU A 181 16.85 18.38 9.47
#